data_AF-A0A7V5SRY6-F1
#
_entry.id   AF-A0A7V5SRY6-F1
#
_cell.length_a   1.000
_cell.length_b   1.000
_cell.length_c   1.000
_cell.angle_alpha   90.00
_cell.angle_beta   90.00
_cell.angle_gamma   90.00
#
_symmetry.space_group_name_H-M   'P 1'
#
loop_
_entity.id
_entity.type
_entity.pdbx_description
1 polymer ?
#
loop_
_entity_poly.entity_id
_entity_poly.type
_entity_poly.pdbx_seq_one_letter_code
_entity_poly.pdbx_strand_id
1 'polypeptide(L)'
;MKSKSNLDDKNYDFNLIILLSDRISIERINWLENLLISLKTTRCNVKPKLFLTGSALYIFFNSKYFNRLNKIYNLYSKNFENNTLFEIDNSEARIIGLNKIKKINSEFDDHCLFWNNLIEYLKKIYNGQRILKNIGFLQLESPYFNRSSVFCVRFLQSAINNCVIPELYLYLDGVHIGLKNQNPSEFENIYLKIEKIYNKIKSLILKDNEEISEYLKFMACARCAKARGYIYKEYFDEIENKIKYISNIMINEIEIVNLNEIIQRFKQNIPIFSANSFNLINKNISLLNNSQNIEITIFITKEPYYLEYSFGGLSLAIATSNNFIKTNIIFIEDGVYNLIQNQIIHNNDKIFNIEELINSTRNEEYLKYFVFKPSLRNRNINFSKIENFKFIKLIDSNELIQILNLKDNIYLHRIFIF
;
A
#
# COMPACT_ATOMS: atom_id res chain seq x y z
N MET A 1 -8.18 32.37 37.90
CA MET A 1 -6.98 31.95 37.13
C MET A 1 -7.43 31.01 36.02
N LYS A 2 -7.45 31.48 34.77
CA LYS A 2 -7.70 30.63 33.60
C LYS A 2 -6.37 29.98 33.21
N SER A 3 -6.25 28.66 33.38
CA SER A 3 -5.14 27.89 32.86
C SER A 3 -5.21 27.84 31.33
N LYS A 4 -4.48 28.73 30.66
CA LYS A 4 -4.14 28.56 29.24
C LYS A 4 -3.32 27.27 29.14
N SER A 5 -3.87 26.28 28.45
CA SER A 5 -3.14 25.08 28.03
C SER A 5 -2.01 25.49 27.09
N ASN A 6 -0.76 25.34 27.54
CA ASN A 6 0.45 25.42 26.71
C ASN A 6 0.49 24.23 25.74
N LEU A 7 -0.36 24.23 24.71
CA LEU A 7 -0.32 23.30 23.57
C LEU A 7 0.25 23.95 22.31
N ASP A 8 0.73 25.19 22.40
CA ASP A 8 1.33 25.91 21.27
C ASP A 8 2.81 25.51 21.10
N ASP A 9 3.15 25.13 19.86
CA ASP A 9 4.49 24.88 19.29
C ASP A 9 5.17 23.51 19.49
N LYS A 10 4.43 22.40 19.42
CA LYS A 10 5.06 21.11 19.09
C LYS A 10 5.22 20.97 17.58
N ASN A 11 6.43 21.17 17.07
CA ASN A 11 6.78 20.82 15.69
C ASN A 11 6.76 19.29 15.55
N TYR A 12 5.81 18.77 14.78
CA TYR A 12 5.74 17.35 14.46
C TYR A 12 6.69 16.99 13.31
N ASP A 13 7.50 15.94 13.47
CA ASP A 13 8.39 15.40 12.42
C ASP A 13 7.82 14.08 11.89
N PHE A 14 7.54 14.02 10.60
CA PHE A 14 6.98 12.84 9.93
C PHE A 14 7.88 12.39 8.80
N ASN A 15 7.94 11.08 8.57
CA ASN A 15 8.55 10.54 7.37
C ASN A 15 7.44 10.04 6.44
N LEU A 16 7.45 10.52 5.20
CA LEU A 16 6.55 10.05 4.15
C LEU A 16 7.34 9.14 3.22
N ILE A 17 7.03 7.85 3.25
CA ILE A 17 7.68 6.85 2.41
C ILE A 17 6.72 6.53 1.28
N ILE A 18 7.15 6.75 0.05
CA ILE A 18 6.34 6.48 -1.15
C ILE A 18 7.03 5.38 -1.93
N LEU A 19 6.37 4.24 -2.12
CA LEU A 19 6.81 3.16 -3.01
C LEU A 19 5.90 3.13 -4.23
N LEU A 20 6.49 3.23 -5.42
CA LEU A 20 5.78 3.17 -6.70
C LEU A 20 6.50 2.23 -7.64
N SER A 21 5.79 1.20 -8.11
CA SER A 21 6.25 0.25 -9.13
C SER A 21 5.58 0.45 -10.48
N ASP A 22 4.36 0.99 -10.50
CA ASP A 22 3.57 1.05 -11.71
C ASP A 22 3.76 2.34 -12.48
N ARG A 23 3.30 2.33 -13.72
CA ARG A 23 3.33 3.50 -14.58
C ARG A 23 2.62 4.67 -13.90
N ILE A 24 3.36 5.74 -13.70
CA ILE A 24 2.82 6.96 -13.08
C ILE A 24 2.15 7.80 -14.17
N SER A 25 0.84 8.05 -14.03
CA SER A 25 0.09 8.92 -14.93
C SER A 25 0.48 10.40 -14.75
N ILE A 26 0.22 11.24 -15.75
CA ILE A 26 0.41 12.70 -15.62
C ILE A 26 -0.43 13.25 -14.47
N GLU A 27 -1.65 12.74 -14.31
CA GLU A 27 -2.57 13.16 -13.27
C GLU A 27 -1.99 12.81 -11.89
N ARG A 28 -1.46 11.59 -11.75
CA ARG A 28 -0.76 11.13 -10.55
C ARG A 28 0.38 12.03 -10.15
N ILE A 29 1.25 12.37 -11.10
CA ILE A 29 2.38 13.25 -10.80
C ILE A 29 1.94 14.65 -10.40
N ASN A 30 0.84 15.16 -10.97
CA ASN A 30 0.35 16.50 -10.64
C ASN A 30 -0.14 16.57 -9.20
N TRP A 31 -0.97 15.61 -8.76
CA TRP A 31 -1.46 15.64 -7.39
C TRP A 31 -0.37 15.27 -6.39
N LEU A 32 0.60 14.40 -6.76
CA LEU A 32 1.75 14.09 -5.92
C LEU A 32 2.68 15.29 -5.75
N GLU A 33 2.95 16.04 -6.83
CA GLU A 33 3.71 17.30 -6.77
C GLU A 33 3.01 18.30 -5.84
N ASN A 34 1.70 18.51 -5.99
CA ASN A 34 0.94 19.43 -5.14
C ASN A 34 0.96 18.99 -3.67
N LEU A 35 0.82 17.69 -3.41
CA LEU A 35 0.92 17.11 -2.08
C LEU A 35 2.29 17.42 -1.46
N LEU A 36 3.37 17.08 -2.15
CA LEU A 36 4.73 17.28 -1.63
C LEU A 36 5.09 18.76 -1.48
N ILE A 37 4.67 19.64 -2.39
CA ILE A 37 4.86 21.10 -2.24
C ILE A 37 4.18 21.58 -0.96
N SER A 38 2.93 21.16 -0.76
CA SER A 38 2.13 21.67 0.35
C SER A 38 2.56 21.11 1.69
N LEU A 39 2.98 19.85 1.75
CA LEU A 39 3.58 19.28 2.96
C LEU A 39 4.78 20.10 3.43
N LYS A 40 5.58 20.64 2.51
CA LYS A 40 6.71 21.53 2.83
C LYS A 40 6.27 22.89 3.39
N THR A 41 5.10 23.39 2.99
CA THR A 41 4.58 24.70 3.46
C THR A 41 3.72 24.57 4.72
N THR A 42 3.31 23.37 5.10
CA THR A 42 2.63 23.13 6.38
C THR A 42 3.55 23.35 7.58
N ARG A 43 2.95 23.55 8.77
CA ARG A 43 3.70 23.63 10.05
C ARG A 43 4.36 22.30 10.46
N CYS A 44 4.12 21.22 9.75
CA CYS A 44 4.70 19.92 10.04
C CYS A 44 6.00 19.73 9.25
N ASN A 45 7.04 19.24 9.89
CA ASN A 45 8.27 18.86 9.21
C ASN A 45 8.06 17.49 8.58
N VAL A 46 7.83 17.44 7.26
CA VAL A 46 7.70 16.17 6.53
C VAL A 46 8.95 15.89 5.73
N LYS A 47 9.50 14.70 5.92
CA LYS A 47 10.67 14.18 5.21
C LYS A 47 10.20 13.10 4.24
N PRO A 48 9.88 13.46 2.98
CA PRO A 48 9.50 12.47 1.98
C PRO A 48 10.71 11.71 1.46
N LYS A 49 10.54 10.42 1.19
CA LYS A 49 11.51 9.57 0.49
C LYS A 49 10.74 8.72 -0.51
N LEU A 50 11.07 8.88 -1.79
CA LEU A 50 10.39 8.24 -2.92
C LEU A 50 11.26 7.08 -3.41
N PHE A 51 10.71 5.87 -3.34
CA PHE A 51 11.29 4.64 -3.85
C PHE A 51 10.60 4.28 -5.17
N LEU A 52 11.32 4.37 -6.28
CA LEU A 52 10.81 4.14 -7.63
C LEU A 52 11.44 2.88 -8.23
N THR A 53 10.60 1.98 -8.73
CA THR A 53 11.04 0.74 -9.40
C THR A 53 10.10 0.40 -10.57
N GLY A 54 10.44 -0.62 -11.35
CA GLY A 54 9.61 -1.13 -12.44
C GLY A 54 9.14 -0.05 -13.43
N SER A 55 7.84 -0.04 -13.71
CA SER A 55 7.22 0.86 -14.69
C SER A 55 7.13 2.32 -14.21
N ALA A 56 7.26 2.57 -12.91
CA ALA A 56 7.31 3.94 -12.38
C ALA A 56 8.49 4.73 -12.95
N LEU A 57 9.58 4.03 -13.30
CA LEU A 57 10.79 4.62 -13.86
C LEU A 57 10.61 5.18 -15.28
N TYR A 58 9.54 4.81 -16.01
CA TYR A 58 9.25 5.44 -17.30
C TYR A 58 9.00 6.94 -17.21
N ILE A 59 8.78 7.45 -15.99
CA ILE A 59 8.69 8.86 -15.71
C ILE A 59 9.90 9.67 -16.19
N PHE A 60 11.09 9.07 -16.20
CA PHE A 60 12.34 9.74 -16.59
C PHE A 60 12.48 9.95 -18.10
N PHE A 61 11.71 9.24 -18.93
CA PHE A 61 11.73 9.41 -20.39
C PHE A 61 10.88 10.58 -20.88
N ASN A 62 9.95 11.07 -20.06
CA ASN A 62 9.07 12.16 -20.44
C ASN A 62 9.58 13.47 -19.82
N SER A 63 9.99 14.42 -20.67
CA SER A 63 10.52 15.72 -20.23
C SER A 63 9.56 16.49 -19.33
N LYS A 64 8.25 16.43 -19.59
CA LYS A 64 7.23 17.09 -18.75
C LYS A 64 7.19 16.48 -17.35
N TYR A 65 7.26 15.16 -17.24
CA TYR A 65 7.28 14.50 -15.92
C TYR A 65 8.60 14.74 -15.20
N PHE A 66 9.72 14.63 -15.90
CA PHE A 66 11.04 14.87 -15.35
C PHE A 66 11.19 16.30 -14.80
N ASN A 67 10.68 17.31 -15.52
CA ASN A 67 10.68 18.69 -15.05
C ASN A 67 9.88 18.88 -13.76
N ARG A 68 8.76 18.17 -13.60
CA ARG A 68 7.97 18.18 -12.36
C ARG A 68 8.72 17.48 -11.21
N LEU A 69 9.32 16.32 -11.47
CA LEU A 69 10.18 15.66 -10.49
C LEU A 69 11.35 16.54 -10.05
N ASN A 70 11.99 17.26 -10.97
CA ASN A 70 13.07 18.20 -10.66
C ASN A 70 12.60 19.36 -9.77
N LYS A 71 11.37 19.86 -9.94
CA LYS A 71 10.81 20.84 -9.01
C LYS A 71 10.70 20.27 -7.61
N ILE A 72 10.16 19.06 -7.47
CA ILE A 72 10.06 18.36 -6.18
C ILE A 72 11.47 18.13 -5.59
N TYR A 73 12.42 17.67 -6.40
CA TYR A 73 13.82 17.50 -5.99
C TYR A 73 14.41 18.79 -5.42
N ASN A 74 14.33 19.88 -6.17
CA ASN A 74 14.90 21.17 -5.79
C ASN A 74 14.23 21.76 -4.54
N LEU A 75 12.96 21.45 -4.32
CA LEU A 75 12.26 21.83 -3.10
C LEU A 75 12.83 21.11 -1.89
N TYR A 76 13.19 19.84 -1.99
CA TYR A 76 13.57 19.02 -0.84
C TYR A 76 15.08 18.85 -0.66
N SER A 77 15.89 19.07 -1.71
CA SER A 77 17.33 18.77 -1.73
C SER A 77 18.15 19.45 -0.62
N LYS A 78 17.75 20.64 -0.15
CA LYS A 78 18.44 21.34 0.94
C LYS A 78 18.28 20.70 2.33
N ASN A 79 17.30 19.81 2.51
CA ASN A 79 16.92 19.25 3.82
C ASN A 79 17.45 17.82 4.05
N PHE A 80 18.19 17.23 3.09
CA PHE A 80 18.69 15.86 3.20
C PHE A 80 20.21 15.85 3.36
N GLU A 81 20.68 15.40 4.53
CA GLU A 81 22.11 15.26 4.85
C GLU A 81 22.87 14.35 3.86
N ASN A 82 22.16 13.46 3.14
CA ASN A 82 22.72 12.53 2.16
C ASN A 82 22.09 12.63 0.74
N ASN A 83 21.47 13.75 0.38
CA ASN A 83 21.14 14.11 -1.01
C ASN A 83 20.22 13.19 -1.83
N THR A 84 19.36 12.34 -1.24
CA THR A 84 18.47 11.48 -2.06
C THR A 84 17.02 11.50 -1.60
N LEU A 85 16.25 12.47 -2.12
CA LEU A 85 14.78 12.40 -2.12
C LEU A 85 14.28 11.14 -2.84
N PHE A 86 14.99 10.75 -3.90
CA PHE A 86 14.66 9.60 -4.74
C PHE A 86 15.62 8.45 -4.46
N GLU A 87 15.07 7.26 -4.28
CA GLU A 87 15.76 5.99 -4.41
C GLU A 87 15.25 5.32 -5.68
N ILE A 88 16.15 4.89 -6.56
CA ILE A 88 15.80 4.30 -7.85
C ILE A 88 16.31 2.87 -7.87
N ASP A 89 15.46 1.92 -8.27
CA ASP A 89 15.88 0.55 -8.50
C ASP A 89 16.75 0.50 -9.76
N ASN A 90 18.06 0.55 -9.53
CA ASN A 90 19.04 0.56 -10.60
C ASN A 90 18.96 -0.68 -11.47
N SER A 91 18.57 -1.82 -10.91
CA SER A 91 18.44 -3.04 -11.71
C SER A 91 17.30 -2.93 -12.73
N GLU A 92 16.16 -2.37 -12.33
CA GLU A 92 15.04 -2.11 -13.24
C GLU A 92 15.35 -0.94 -14.18
N ALA A 93 16.07 0.08 -13.71
CA ALA A 93 16.56 1.18 -14.54
C ALA A 93 17.47 0.68 -15.69
N ARG A 94 18.34 -0.30 -15.42
CA ARG A 94 19.16 -0.97 -16.43
C ARG A 94 18.30 -1.66 -17.48
N ILE A 95 17.29 -2.42 -17.05
CA ILE A 95 16.38 -3.17 -17.95
C ILE A 95 15.70 -2.24 -18.95
N ILE A 96 15.22 -1.08 -18.51
CA ILE A 96 14.52 -0.13 -19.38
C ILE A 96 15.45 0.87 -20.10
N GLY A 97 16.77 0.74 -19.96
CA GLY A 97 17.75 1.55 -20.67
C GLY A 97 18.01 2.94 -20.10
N LEU A 98 17.68 3.20 -18.82
CA LEU A 98 17.95 4.48 -18.15
C LEU A 98 19.42 4.73 -17.81
N ASN A 99 20.32 3.76 -18.02
CA ASN A 99 21.77 3.88 -17.75
C ASN A 99 22.44 5.05 -18.44
N LYS A 100 21.84 5.57 -19.53
CA LYS A 100 22.35 6.73 -20.26
C LYS A 100 22.05 8.06 -19.54
N ILE A 101 21.15 8.07 -18.55
CA ILE A 101 20.88 9.25 -17.71
C ILE A 101 21.96 9.33 -16.63
N LYS A 102 23.13 9.88 -17.00
CA LYS A 102 24.38 10.02 -16.22
C LYS A 102 24.30 10.84 -14.91
N LYS A 103 23.16 10.93 -14.22
CA LYS A 103 22.98 11.81 -13.04
C LYS A 103 22.40 11.17 -11.79
N ILE A 104 22.24 9.85 -11.75
CA ILE A 104 21.83 9.14 -10.53
C ILE A 104 23.02 8.26 -10.10
N ASN A 105 23.55 8.56 -8.91
CA ASN A 105 24.84 8.11 -8.41
C ASN A 105 24.96 6.59 -8.14
N SER A 106 26.23 6.17 -8.17
CA SER A 106 26.91 4.99 -7.60
C SER A 106 26.77 3.62 -8.29
N GLU A 107 27.95 3.01 -8.42
CA GLU A 107 28.31 1.73 -9.04
C GLU A 107 27.39 0.58 -8.62
N PHE A 108 26.98 -0.20 -9.62
CA PHE A 108 25.79 -1.04 -9.60
C PHE A 108 26.16 -2.51 -9.67
N ASP A 109 25.86 -3.32 -8.64
CA ASP A 109 25.72 -4.76 -8.88
C ASP A 109 24.92 -5.62 -7.88
N ASP A 110 24.07 -5.04 -7.01
CA ASP A 110 23.16 -5.88 -6.20
C ASP A 110 21.68 -5.53 -6.44
N HIS A 111 20.95 -6.49 -7.03
CA HIS A 111 19.49 -6.45 -7.20
C HIS A 111 18.74 -6.23 -5.88
N CYS A 112 19.37 -6.52 -4.73
CA CYS A 112 18.79 -6.32 -3.41
C CYS A 112 19.07 -4.93 -2.83
N LEU A 113 19.96 -4.12 -3.41
CA LEU A 113 20.39 -2.85 -2.78
C LEU A 113 19.23 -1.87 -2.59
N PHE A 114 18.38 -1.68 -3.61
CA PHE A 114 17.21 -0.80 -3.53
C PHE A 114 16.27 -1.21 -2.38
N TRP A 115 15.96 -2.49 -2.28
CA TRP A 115 15.07 -3.03 -1.27
C TRP A 115 15.73 -3.04 0.12
N ASN A 116 17.03 -3.32 0.21
CA ASN A 116 17.81 -3.17 1.45
C ASN A 116 17.78 -1.72 1.93
N ASN A 117 17.98 -0.74 1.04
CA ASN A 117 17.94 0.69 1.38
C ASN A 117 16.56 1.11 1.91
N LEU A 118 15.47 0.55 1.36
CA LEU A 118 14.12 0.75 1.90
C LEU A 118 14.01 0.23 3.34
N ILE A 119 14.43 -1.02 3.59
CA ILE A 119 14.36 -1.62 4.93
C ILE A 119 15.28 -0.92 5.92
N GLU A 120 16.49 -0.57 5.53
CA GLU A 120 17.43 0.18 6.38
C GLU A 120 16.91 1.58 6.71
N TYR A 121 16.30 2.26 5.74
CA TYR A 121 15.68 3.56 5.97
C TYR A 121 14.54 3.46 6.98
N LEU A 122 13.69 2.43 6.86
CA LEU A 122 12.66 2.12 7.85
C LEU A 122 13.26 1.82 9.22
N LYS A 123 14.30 0.98 9.30
CA LYS A 123 15.01 0.71 10.57
C LYS A 123 15.55 2.00 11.19
N LYS A 124 16.12 2.92 10.42
CA LYS A 124 16.59 4.23 10.93
C LYS A 124 15.45 5.08 11.50
N ILE A 125 14.30 5.10 10.82
CA ILE A 125 13.11 5.81 11.31
C ILE A 125 12.62 5.22 12.63
N TYR A 126 12.57 3.89 12.73
CA TYR A 126 12.05 3.18 13.89
C TYR A 126 13.06 3.09 15.05
N ASN A 127 14.37 3.00 14.80
CA ASN A 127 15.43 2.87 15.81
C ASN A 127 15.53 4.07 16.78
N GLY A 128 14.84 5.18 16.52
CA GLY A 128 14.67 6.28 17.49
C GLY A 128 13.51 6.08 18.49
N GLN A 129 12.69 5.04 18.32
CA GLN A 129 11.44 4.84 19.07
C GLN A 129 11.23 3.39 19.55
N ARG A 130 11.42 2.40 18.66
CA ARG A 130 11.18 0.96 18.87
C ARG A 130 11.89 0.15 17.78
N ILE A 131 12.43 -1.02 18.12
CA ILE A 131 13.02 -1.92 17.11
C ILE A 131 11.95 -2.39 16.12
N LEU A 132 12.20 -2.17 14.83
CA LEU A 132 11.37 -2.70 13.75
C LEU A 132 11.54 -4.22 13.65
N LYS A 133 10.63 -4.97 14.28
CA LYS A 133 10.66 -6.43 14.26
C LYS A 133 10.01 -7.03 13.01
N ASN A 134 8.91 -6.44 12.56
CA ASN A 134 8.07 -6.99 11.51
C ASN A 134 7.79 -5.96 10.41
N ILE A 135 7.57 -6.43 9.19
CA ILE A 135 7.15 -5.61 8.07
C ILE A 135 6.24 -6.40 7.13
N GLY A 136 5.15 -5.78 6.64
CA GLY A 136 4.19 -6.45 5.77
C GLY A 136 4.30 -6.03 4.30
N PHE A 137 3.95 -6.96 3.41
CA PHE A 137 3.72 -6.69 1.99
C PHE A 137 2.33 -7.19 1.57
N LEU A 138 1.48 -6.27 1.09
CA LEU A 138 0.18 -6.54 0.48
C LEU A 138 0.36 -6.70 -1.03
N GLN A 139 0.33 -7.95 -1.50
CA GLN A 139 0.34 -8.27 -2.92
C GLN A 139 -1.10 -8.25 -3.46
N LEU A 140 -1.31 -7.47 -4.53
CA LEU A 140 -2.61 -7.33 -5.19
C LEU A 140 -2.68 -8.06 -6.54
N GLU A 141 -1.55 -8.30 -7.20
CA GLU A 141 -1.50 -8.70 -8.60
C GLU A 141 -0.95 -10.12 -8.80
N SER A 142 -1.29 -10.74 -9.91
CA SER A 142 -0.78 -12.05 -10.28
C SER A 142 0.71 -12.00 -10.64
N PRO A 143 1.47 -13.07 -10.36
CA PRO A 143 2.83 -13.20 -10.85
C PRO A 143 2.83 -13.32 -12.38
N TYR A 144 3.95 -12.95 -13.00
CA TYR A 144 4.24 -13.10 -14.44
C TYR A 144 3.51 -12.13 -15.38
N PHE A 145 2.24 -11.78 -15.10
CA PHE A 145 1.56 -10.69 -15.78
C PHE A 145 2.01 -9.32 -15.28
N ASN A 146 2.31 -9.22 -13.98
CA ASN A 146 2.95 -8.06 -13.39
C ASN A 146 4.28 -8.47 -12.72
N ARG A 147 5.27 -7.57 -12.76
CA ARG A 147 6.55 -7.70 -12.05
C ARG A 147 6.43 -7.43 -10.54
N SER A 148 5.27 -7.00 -10.03
CA SER A 148 5.07 -6.75 -8.61
C SER A 148 5.33 -7.98 -7.73
N SER A 149 5.14 -9.20 -8.25
CA SER A 149 5.53 -10.43 -7.54
C SER A 149 7.06 -10.54 -7.34
N VAL A 150 7.85 -10.10 -8.33
CA VAL A 150 9.32 -10.01 -8.22
C VAL A 150 9.70 -9.00 -7.14
N PHE A 151 9.03 -7.85 -7.13
CA PHE A 151 9.24 -6.79 -6.13
C PHE A 151 8.88 -7.26 -4.72
N CYS A 152 7.76 -7.98 -4.58
CA CYS A 152 7.37 -8.66 -3.34
C CYS A 152 8.48 -9.60 -2.86
N VAL A 153 8.94 -10.54 -3.69
CA VAL A 153 10.01 -11.48 -3.33
C VAL A 153 11.29 -10.76 -2.88
N ARG A 154 11.74 -9.74 -3.63
CA ARG A 154 12.92 -8.96 -3.28
C ARG A 154 12.75 -8.21 -1.96
N PHE A 155 11.58 -7.61 -1.73
CA PHE A 155 11.24 -6.95 -0.47
C PHE A 155 11.31 -7.92 0.72
N LEU A 156 10.67 -9.08 0.62
CA LEU A 156 10.68 -10.10 1.67
C LEU A 156 12.11 -10.61 1.94
N GLN A 157 12.90 -10.81 0.89
CA GLN A 157 14.30 -11.24 1.02
C GLN A 157 15.17 -10.17 1.70
N SER A 158 14.98 -8.90 1.34
CA SER A 158 15.68 -7.76 1.94
C SER A 158 15.31 -7.54 3.40
N ALA A 159 14.05 -7.78 3.77
CA ALA A 159 13.63 -7.76 5.18
C ALA A 159 14.43 -8.79 5.99
N ILE A 160 14.50 -10.04 5.52
CA ILE A 160 15.28 -11.10 6.18
C ILE A 160 16.76 -10.73 6.28
N ASN A 161 17.35 -10.22 5.19
CA ASN A 161 18.77 -9.83 5.19
C ASN A 161 19.07 -8.70 6.18
N ASN A 162 18.05 -7.94 6.58
CA ASN A 162 18.13 -6.86 7.55
C ASN A 162 17.66 -7.26 8.95
N CYS A 163 17.46 -8.56 9.21
CA CYS A 163 16.94 -9.10 10.47
C CYS A 163 15.55 -8.54 10.84
N VAL A 164 14.69 -8.34 9.85
CA VAL A 164 13.28 -7.97 10.02
C VAL A 164 12.43 -9.14 9.51
N ILE A 165 11.42 -9.55 10.28
CA ILE A 165 10.53 -10.65 9.94
C ILE A 165 9.48 -10.15 8.94
N PRO A 166 9.47 -10.66 7.70
CA PRO A 166 8.48 -10.22 6.73
C PRO A 166 7.15 -10.97 6.89
N GLU A 167 6.06 -10.27 6.60
CA GLU A 167 4.70 -10.79 6.47
C GLU A 167 4.21 -10.58 5.03
N LEU A 168 3.39 -11.51 4.55
CA LEU A 168 2.86 -11.50 3.18
C LEU A 168 1.34 -11.64 3.21
N TYR A 169 0.65 -10.68 2.60
CA TYR A 169 -0.80 -10.70 2.48
C TYR A 169 -1.18 -10.75 1.00
N LEU A 170 -1.81 -11.84 0.58
CA LEU A 170 -2.24 -12.07 -0.79
C LEU A 170 -3.73 -11.72 -0.92
N TYR A 171 -4.02 -10.72 -1.75
CA TYR A 171 -5.37 -10.22 -1.99
C TYR A 171 -5.58 -10.00 -3.49
N LEU A 172 -6.84 -10.05 -3.95
CA LEU A 172 -7.17 -10.04 -5.39
C LEU A 172 -6.37 -11.12 -6.15
N ASP A 173 -5.74 -10.76 -7.26
CA ASP A 173 -4.89 -11.65 -8.04
C ASP A 173 -3.56 -11.98 -7.35
N GLY A 174 -3.23 -11.30 -6.25
CA GLY A 174 -2.07 -11.64 -5.43
C GLY A 174 -2.08 -13.10 -4.95
N VAL A 175 -3.25 -13.72 -4.80
CA VAL A 175 -3.35 -15.14 -4.37
C VAL A 175 -2.69 -16.11 -5.33
N HIS A 176 -2.51 -15.72 -6.61
CA HIS A 176 -1.77 -16.53 -7.59
C HIS A 176 -0.31 -16.75 -7.21
N ILE A 177 0.32 -15.85 -6.43
CA ILE A 177 1.68 -16.05 -5.91
C ILE A 177 1.79 -17.35 -5.12
N GLY A 178 0.71 -17.72 -4.43
CA GLY A 178 0.69 -18.90 -3.58
C GLY A 178 0.50 -20.22 -4.31
N LEU A 179 0.44 -20.27 -5.65
CA LEU A 179 0.33 -21.54 -6.37
C LEU A 179 1.64 -22.36 -6.31
N LYS A 180 1.52 -23.66 -6.07
CA LYS A 180 2.61 -24.65 -6.16
C LYS A 180 2.98 -24.95 -7.61
N ASN A 181 4.18 -25.50 -7.79
CA ASN A 181 4.64 -26.08 -9.05
C ASN A 181 4.54 -25.11 -10.24
N GLN A 182 4.66 -23.81 -9.98
CA GLN A 182 4.83 -22.83 -11.05
C GLN A 182 6.09 -23.21 -11.83
N ASN A 183 6.01 -23.19 -13.16
CA ASN A 183 7.13 -23.56 -14.03
C ASN A 183 7.31 -22.55 -15.18
N PRO A 184 7.63 -21.28 -14.86
CA PRO A 184 7.85 -20.26 -15.87
C PRO A 184 9.11 -20.57 -16.69
N SER A 185 9.06 -20.33 -18.01
CA SER A 185 10.21 -20.44 -18.93
C SER A 185 11.09 -19.20 -18.91
N GLU A 186 10.47 -18.02 -18.95
CA GLU A 186 11.15 -16.73 -19.16
C GLU A 186 11.30 -15.88 -17.89
N PHE A 187 10.68 -16.30 -16.79
CA PHE A 187 10.60 -15.53 -15.56
C PHE A 187 11.18 -16.29 -14.37
N GLU A 188 11.59 -15.56 -13.33
CA GLU A 188 12.01 -16.20 -12.09
C GLU A 188 10.85 -16.96 -11.44
N ASN A 189 11.13 -18.15 -10.93
CA ASN A 189 10.12 -18.99 -10.32
C ASN A 189 9.71 -18.44 -8.94
N ILE A 190 8.56 -17.75 -8.89
CA ILE A 190 8.05 -17.09 -7.68
C ILE A 190 7.72 -18.11 -6.59
N TYR A 191 7.11 -19.25 -6.94
CA TYR A 191 6.86 -20.35 -6.01
C TYR A 191 8.12 -20.78 -5.25
N LEU A 192 9.20 -21.12 -5.96
CA LEU A 192 10.45 -21.57 -5.35
C LEU A 192 11.09 -20.48 -4.48
N LYS A 193 10.95 -19.21 -4.86
CA LYS A 193 11.47 -18.08 -4.08
C LYS A 193 10.71 -17.90 -2.77
N ILE A 194 9.38 -17.98 -2.79
CA ILE A 194 8.54 -17.87 -1.59
C ILE A 194 8.81 -19.05 -0.65
N GLU A 195 8.91 -20.28 -1.16
CA GLU A 195 9.26 -21.47 -0.37
C GLU A 195 10.63 -21.31 0.31
N LYS A 196 11.66 -20.86 -0.44
CA LYS A 196 12.99 -20.59 0.10
C LYS A 196 12.97 -19.50 1.18
N ILE A 197 12.22 -18.43 0.97
CA ILE A 197 12.05 -17.32 1.93
C ILE A 197 11.41 -17.85 3.21
N TYR A 198 10.31 -18.60 3.11
CA TYR A 198 9.63 -19.18 4.26
C TYR A 198 10.55 -20.08 5.08
N ASN A 199 11.24 -21.02 4.42
CA ASN A 199 12.18 -21.93 5.07
C ASN A 199 13.33 -21.18 5.77
N LYS A 200 13.84 -20.10 5.16
CA LYS A 200 14.85 -19.25 5.78
C LYS A 200 14.31 -18.58 7.04
N ILE A 201 13.10 -18.01 7.02
CA ILE A 201 12.48 -17.39 8.20
C ILE A 201 12.26 -18.41 9.31
N LYS A 202 11.70 -19.58 8.98
CA LYS A 202 11.49 -20.68 9.94
C LYS A 202 12.81 -21.07 10.62
N SER A 203 13.89 -21.17 9.86
CA SER A 203 15.22 -21.52 10.40
C SER A 203 15.80 -20.44 11.32
N LEU A 204 15.43 -19.17 11.13
CA LEU A 204 15.85 -18.06 11.99
C LEU A 204 15.04 -18.05 13.28
N ILE A 205 13.72 -18.15 13.21
CA ILE A 205 12.84 -18.14 14.39
C ILE A 205 13.15 -19.31 15.33
N LEU A 206 13.39 -20.52 14.79
CA LEU A 206 13.75 -21.69 15.59
C LEU A 206 15.07 -21.55 16.35
N LYS A 207 16.02 -20.75 15.85
CA LYS A 207 17.29 -20.50 16.55
C LYS A 207 17.13 -19.60 17.76
N ASP A 208 16.11 -18.75 17.76
CA ASP A 208 15.84 -17.77 18.81
C ASP A 208 14.86 -18.30 19.88
N ASN A 209 14.48 -19.59 19.84
CA ASN A 209 13.51 -20.24 20.74
C ASN A 209 12.13 -19.55 20.79
N GLU A 210 11.75 -18.82 19.74
CA GLU A 210 10.44 -18.17 19.64
C GLU A 210 9.40 -19.09 18.95
N GLU A 211 8.11 -18.98 19.31
CA GLU A 211 7.04 -19.73 18.66
C GLU A 211 6.80 -19.26 17.22
N ILE A 212 7.09 -20.12 16.23
CA ILE A 212 6.97 -19.82 14.78
C ILE A 212 5.61 -19.23 14.40
N SER A 213 4.53 -19.72 15.02
CA SER A 213 3.14 -19.37 14.72
C SER A 213 2.81 -17.90 15.01
N GLU A 214 3.49 -17.26 15.96
CA GLU A 214 3.22 -15.85 16.30
C GLU A 214 3.83 -14.87 15.28
N TYR A 215 4.94 -15.25 14.64
CA TYR A 215 5.79 -14.32 13.88
C TYR A 215 5.68 -14.45 12.36
N LEU A 216 5.42 -15.66 11.83
CA LEU A 216 5.43 -15.89 10.38
C LEU A 216 4.00 -15.88 9.82
N LYS A 217 3.59 -14.76 9.22
CA LYS A 217 2.23 -14.56 8.69
C LYS A 217 2.21 -14.41 7.18
N PHE A 218 2.12 -15.53 6.48
CA PHE A 218 1.84 -15.57 5.04
C PHE A 218 0.38 -15.97 4.86
N MET A 219 -0.46 -15.03 4.44
CA MET A 219 -1.91 -15.17 4.43
C MET A 219 -2.48 -14.89 3.05
N ALA A 220 -3.45 -15.67 2.61
CA ALA A 220 -4.23 -15.44 1.41
C ALA A 220 -5.71 -15.22 1.73
N CYS A 221 -6.32 -14.21 1.13
CA CYS A 221 -7.74 -13.95 1.29
C CYS A 221 -8.59 -15.09 0.73
N ALA A 222 -9.38 -15.74 1.59
CA ALA A 222 -10.25 -16.86 1.26
C ALA A 222 -11.24 -16.53 0.13
N ARG A 223 -11.82 -15.33 0.12
CA ARG A 223 -12.74 -14.93 -0.97
C ARG A 223 -12.03 -14.91 -2.32
N CYS A 224 -10.83 -14.34 -2.39
CA CYS A 224 -10.04 -14.25 -3.61
C CYS A 224 -9.56 -15.64 -4.05
N ALA A 225 -9.06 -16.46 -3.13
CA ALA A 225 -8.65 -17.84 -3.38
C ALA A 225 -9.83 -18.70 -3.88
N LYS A 226 -11.02 -18.57 -3.28
CA LYS A 226 -12.25 -19.26 -3.73
C LYS A 226 -12.66 -18.83 -5.13
N ALA A 227 -12.66 -17.53 -5.42
CA ALA A 227 -13.00 -16.99 -6.74
C ALA A 227 -12.06 -17.49 -7.85
N ARG A 228 -10.80 -17.82 -7.52
CA ARG A 228 -9.80 -18.37 -8.46
C ARG A 228 -9.73 -19.91 -8.44
N GLY A 229 -10.60 -20.57 -7.67
CA GLY A 229 -10.72 -22.03 -7.64
C GLY A 229 -9.67 -22.75 -6.79
N TYR A 230 -9.08 -22.09 -5.79
CA TYR A 230 -7.96 -22.65 -5.02
C TYR A 230 -8.36 -23.41 -3.77
N ILE A 231 -9.61 -23.22 -3.32
CA ILE A 231 -10.14 -23.90 -2.15
C ILE A 231 -10.88 -25.14 -2.61
N TYR A 232 -10.41 -26.32 -2.20
CA TYR A 232 -11.09 -27.58 -2.50
C TYR A 232 -12.09 -27.97 -1.40
N LYS A 233 -11.88 -27.52 -0.17
CA LYS A 233 -12.75 -27.80 0.97
C LYS A 233 -12.78 -26.64 1.95
N GLU A 234 -13.96 -26.33 2.45
CA GLU A 234 -14.19 -25.45 3.60
C GLU A 234 -14.91 -26.25 4.70
N TYR A 235 -14.53 -26.04 5.96
CA TYR A 235 -15.20 -26.64 7.11
C TYR A 235 -15.10 -25.72 8.32
N PHE A 236 -16.03 -25.86 9.26
CA PHE A 236 -15.98 -25.16 10.53
C PHE A 236 -15.12 -25.96 11.51
N ASP A 237 -14.06 -25.34 12.03
CA ASP A 237 -13.24 -25.91 13.09
C ASP A 237 -13.84 -25.53 14.44
N GLU A 238 -14.38 -26.51 15.16
CA GLU A 238 -15.02 -26.29 16.47
C GLU A 238 -14.02 -25.88 17.56
N ILE A 239 -12.76 -26.27 17.45
CA ILE A 239 -11.72 -25.98 18.46
C ILE A 239 -11.28 -24.52 18.33
N GLU A 240 -11.02 -24.08 17.11
CA GLU A 240 -10.60 -22.70 16.82
C GLU A 240 -11.78 -21.74 16.63
N ASN A 241 -13.02 -22.26 16.63
CA ASN A 241 -14.26 -21.52 16.40
C ASN A 241 -14.19 -20.65 15.14
N LYS A 242 -13.60 -21.19 14.06
CA LYS A 242 -13.39 -20.47 12.79
C LYS A 242 -13.54 -21.38 11.57
N ILE A 243 -13.85 -20.79 10.42
CA ILE A 243 -13.86 -21.52 9.14
C ILE A 243 -12.42 -21.76 8.70
N LYS A 244 -12.08 -23.02 8.43
CA LYS A 244 -10.81 -23.42 7.81
C LYS A 244 -11.00 -23.70 6.34
N TYR A 245 -10.02 -23.27 5.56
CA TYR A 245 -9.98 -23.42 4.12
C TYR A 245 -8.80 -24.30 3.73
N ILE A 246 -9.04 -25.33 2.92
CA ILE A 246 -7.99 -26.25 2.49
C ILE A 246 -7.76 -26.12 0.99
N SER A 247 -6.49 -26.06 0.61
CA SER A 247 -6.00 -26.09 -0.77
C SER A 247 -4.96 -27.19 -0.92
N ASN A 248 -5.01 -27.93 -2.03
CA ASN A 248 -3.99 -28.89 -2.42
C ASN A 248 -2.97 -28.28 -3.42
N ILE A 249 -3.35 -27.19 -4.07
CA ILE A 249 -2.56 -26.51 -5.11
C ILE A 249 -1.84 -25.26 -4.62
N MET A 250 -2.21 -24.69 -3.47
CA MET A 250 -1.45 -23.59 -2.86
C MET A 250 -0.30 -24.10 -1.99
N ILE A 251 0.75 -23.29 -1.85
CA ILE A 251 1.88 -23.47 -0.93
C ILE A 251 1.31 -23.74 0.48
N ASN A 252 1.75 -24.81 1.14
CA ASN A 252 1.15 -25.28 2.39
C ASN A 252 1.29 -24.23 3.51
N GLU A 253 2.37 -23.48 3.44
CA GLU A 253 2.80 -22.46 4.37
C GLU A 253 1.99 -21.16 4.27
N ILE A 254 1.18 -21.00 3.23
CA ILE A 254 0.28 -19.84 3.06
C ILE A 254 -1.08 -20.20 3.63
N GLU A 255 -1.44 -19.59 4.75
CA GLU A 255 -2.74 -19.78 5.38
C GLU A 255 -3.82 -19.06 4.57
N ILE A 256 -4.83 -19.80 4.11
CA ILE A 256 -6.02 -19.19 3.50
C ILE A 256 -6.96 -18.78 4.63
N VAL A 257 -7.24 -17.48 4.76
CA VAL A 257 -7.94 -16.88 5.90
C VAL A 257 -9.04 -15.92 5.46
N ASN A 258 -9.97 -15.61 6.37
CA ASN A 258 -10.91 -14.53 6.11
C ASN A 258 -10.17 -13.18 5.98
N LEU A 259 -10.68 -12.26 5.17
CA LEU A 259 -10.10 -10.91 5.03
C LEU A 259 -9.94 -10.21 6.40
N ASN A 260 -10.86 -10.44 7.34
CA ASN A 260 -10.77 -9.89 8.68
C ASN A 260 -9.51 -10.30 9.45
N GLU A 261 -8.95 -11.50 9.20
CA GLU A 261 -7.70 -11.96 9.84
C GLU A 261 -6.50 -11.18 9.29
N ILE A 262 -6.47 -10.89 7.98
CA ILE A 262 -5.48 -9.99 7.37
C ILE A 262 -5.61 -8.59 7.96
N ILE A 263 -6.85 -8.07 8.11
CA ILE A 263 -7.09 -6.76 8.70
C ILE A 263 -6.66 -6.66 10.17
N GLN A 264 -6.69 -7.75 10.95
CA GLN A 264 -6.11 -7.70 12.31
C GLN A 264 -4.63 -7.35 12.29
N ARG A 265 -3.89 -7.76 11.25
CA ARG A 265 -2.48 -7.36 11.08
C ARG A 265 -2.35 -5.87 10.78
N PHE A 266 -3.34 -5.27 10.10
CA PHE A 266 -3.32 -3.85 9.79
C PHE A 266 -3.54 -2.98 11.04
N LYS A 267 -4.11 -3.52 12.12
CA LYS A 267 -4.16 -2.85 13.44
C LYS A 267 -2.82 -2.81 14.16
N GLN A 268 -1.86 -3.62 13.71
CA GLN A 268 -0.55 -3.64 14.33
C GLN A 268 0.25 -2.45 13.88
N ASN A 269 1.16 -2.04 14.76
CA ASN A 269 2.06 -0.96 14.44
C ASN A 269 3.28 -1.44 13.63
N ILE A 270 3.02 -1.89 12.41
CA ILE A 270 4.04 -2.34 11.45
C ILE A 270 3.88 -1.61 10.12
N PRO A 271 4.96 -1.22 9.42
CA PRO A 271 4.83 -0.72 8.07
C PRO A 271 4.29 -1.84 7.17
N ILE A 272 3.30 -1.51 6.34
CA ILE A 272 2.76 -2.44 5.34
C ILE A 272 2.80 -1.73 4.00
N PHE A 273 3.50 -2.32 3.04
CA PHE A 273 3.63 -1.79 1.68
C PHE A 273 2.81 -2.63 0.71
N SER A 274 2.36 -2.02 -0.37
CA SER A 274 2.05 -2.70 -1.63
C SER A 274 2.94 -2.12 -2.73
N ALA A 275 2.86 -2.69 -3.92
CA ALA A 275 3.62 -2.25 -5.09
C ALA A 275 3.44 -0.73 -5.38
N ASN A 276 2.27 -0.17 -5.04
CA ASN A 276 2.02 1.27 -5.04
C ASN A 276 1.36 1.69 -3.72
N SER A 277 2.17 2.18 -2.79
CA SER A 277 1.69 2.53 -1.45
C SER A 277 2.53 3.61 -0.80
N PHE A 278 1.90 4.39 0.08
CA PHE A 278 2.58 5.35 0.91
C PHE A 278 2.44 4.96 2.38
N ASN A 279 3.50 5.19 3.16
CA ASN A 279 3.49 5.05 4.61
C ASN A 279 3.95 6.37 5.23
N LEU A 280 3.11 6.94 6.07
CA LEU A 280 3.39 8.20 6.76
C LEU A 280 3.55 7.89 8.26
N ILE A 281 4.75 8.09 8.78
CA ILE A 281 5.18 7.65 10.11
C ILE A 281 5.55 8.85 10.97
N ASN A 282 4.92 8.99 12.14
CA ASN A 282 5.18 10.06 13.11
C ASN A 282 6.40 9.75 14.00
N LYS A 283 7.39 10.65 14.06
CA LYS A 283 8.60 10.48 14.89
C LYS A 283 8.46 10.84 16.36
N ASN A 284 7.38 11.48 16.79
CA ASN A 284 7.33 12.10 18.11
C ASN A 284 6.59 11.30 19.20
N ILE A 285 6.30 10.00 19.00
CA ILE A 285 5.36 9.29 19.88
C ILE A 285 5.93 7.93 20.32
N SER A 286 6.97 7.99 21.15
CA SER A 286 7.46 6.87 21.97
C SER A 286 6.52 6.50 23.14
N LEU A 287 5.30 7.05 23.21
CA LEU A 287 4.46 7.04 24.43
C LEU A 287 3.03 6.47 24.27
N LEU A 288 2.57 6.09 23.07
CA LEU A 288 1.20 5.59 22.89
C LEU A 288 1.22 4.10 22.52
N ASN A 289 1.04 3.26 23.54
CA ASN A 289 0.84 1.80 23.42
C ASN A 289 -0.51 1.41 22.77
N ASN A 290 -1.28 2.36 22.25
CA ASN A 290 -2.63 2.11 21.75
C ASN A 290 -2.63 1.95 20.21
N SER A 291 -3.07 0.78 19.75
CA SER A 291 -3.39 0.43 18.35
C SER A 291 -4.47 1.32 17.72
N GLN A 292 -5.11 2.21 18.48
CA GLN A 292 -6.21 3.08 18.06
C GLN A 292 -5.80 4.27 17.16
N ASN A 293 -4.50 4.43 16.90
CA ASN A 293 -3.92 5.59 16.21
C ASN A 293 -3.42 5.29 14.79
N ILE A 294 -3.99 4.24 14.17
CA ILE A 294 -3.73 3.87 12.79
C ILE A 294 -4.88 4.37 11.92
N GLU A 295 -4.53 5.00 10.80
CA GLU A 295 -5.47 5.42 9.77
C GLU A 295 -5.09 4.75 8.44
N ILE A 296 -6.10 4.40 7.65
CA ILE A 296 -5.90 3.81 6.33
C ILE A 296 -6.63 4.67 5.30
N THR A 297 -5.94 5.02 4.22
CA THR A 297 -6.56 5.64 3.06
C THR A 297 -6.40 4.74 1.86
N ILE A 298 -7.50 4.48 1.16
CA ILE A 298 -7.52 3.72 -0.08
C ILE A 298 -7.83 4.67 -1.22
N PHE A 299 -6.86 4.85 -2.11
CA PHE A 299 -7.09 5.55 -3.38
C PHE A 299 -7.64 4.54 -4.36
N ILE A 300 -8.87 4.79 -4.82
CA ILE A 300 -9.44 4.08 -5.97
C ILE A 300 -9.04 4.89 -7.19
N THR A 301 -8.17 4.33 -8.03
CA THR A 301 -7.61 4.99 -9.23
C THR A 301 -8.10 4.41 -10.55
N LYS A 302 -8.80 3.27 -10.51
CA LYS A 302 -9.29 2.54 -11.68
C LYS A 302 -10.80 2.67 -11.84
N GLU A 303 -11.25 2.57 -13.08
CA GLU A 303 -12.66 2.47 -13.45
C GLU A 303 -13.35 1.23 -12.82
N PRO A 304 -14.69 1.23 -12.69
CA PRO A 304 -15.43 0.05 -12.23
C PRO A 304 -15.47 -1.05 -13.30
N TYR A 305 -15.73 -2.29 -12.87
CA TYR A 305 -16.13 -3.44 -13.70
C TYR A 305 -15.14 -4.03 -14.71
N TYR A 306 -14.11 -3.30 -15.14
CA TYR A 306 -13.11 -3.87 -16.04
C TYR A 306 -12.12 -4.79 -15.30
N LEU A 307 -11.69 -4.37 -14.11
CA LEU A 307 -10.80 -5.14 -13.22
C LEU A 307 -11.34 -5.12 -11.80
N GLU A 308 -10.89 -6.06 -10.97
CA GLU A 308 -11.37 -6.19 -9.58
C GLU A 308 -10.82 -5.11 -8.64
N TYR A 309 -9.94 -4.20 -9.09
CA TYR A 309 -9.27 -3.22 -8.22
C TYR A 309 -10.23 -2.33 -7.44
N SER A 310 -11.22 -1.74 -8.11
CA SER A 310 -12.18 -0.84 -7.46
C SER A 310 -13.01 -1.57 -6.42
N PHE A 311 -13.57 -2.73 -6.79
CA PHE A 311 -14.32 -3.58 -5.87
C PHE A 311 -13.45 -4.10 -4.71
N GLY A 312 -12.21 -4.48 -5.01
CA GLY A 312 -11.21 -4.96 -4.06
C GLY A 312 -10.84 -3.91 -3.03
N GLY A 313 -10.54 -2.69 -3.48
CA GLY A 313 -10.21 -1.55 -2.63
C GLY A 313 -11.40 -1.16 -1.75
N LEU A 314 -12.62 -1.09 -2.30
CA LEU A 314 -13.83 -0.86 -1.53
C LEU A 314 -14.06 -1.95 -0.47
N SER A 315 -13.95 -3.22 -0.86
CA SER A 315 -14.09 -4.36 0.08
C SER A 315 -13.05 -4.32 1.20
N LEU A 316 -11.80 -3.96 0.88
CA LEU A 316 -10.73 -3.83 1.87
C LEU A 316 -11.01 -2.67 2.82
N ALA A 317 -11.46 -1.52 2.32
CA ALA A 317 -11.83 -0.38 3.13
C ALA A 317 -12.99 -0.68 4.08
N ILE A 318 -14.03 -1.36 3.59
CA ILE A 318 -15.18 -1.76 4.41
C ILE A 318 -14.74 -2.74 5.50
N ALA A 319 -13.94 -3.76 5.15
CA ALA A 319 -13.42 -4.70 6.14
C ALA A 319 -12.53 -4.01 7.20
N THR A 320 -11.76 -3.00 6.78
CA THR A 320 -10.93 -2.17 7.66
C THR A 320 -11.79 -1.34 8.63
N SER A 321 -12.85 -0.68 8.11
CA SER A 321 -13.82 0.08 8.90
C SER A 321 -14.57 -0.79 9.91
N ASN A 322 -15.06 -1.96 9.50
CA ASN A 322 -15.75 -2.92 10.38
C ASN A 322 -14.85 -3.44 11.51
N ASN A 323 -13.54 -3.23 11.38
CA ASN A 323 -12.55 -3.53 12.39
C ASN A 323 -12.14 -2.30 13.21
N PHE A 324 -12.93 -1.23 13.19
CA PHE A 324 -12.75 0.01 13.96
C PHE A 324 -11.45 0.75 13.61
N ILE A 325 -10.90 0.54 12.41
CA ILE A 325 -9.78 1.33 11.89
C ILE A 325 -10.36 2.48 11.08
N LYS A 326 -9.96 3.71 11.40
CA LYS A 326 -10.36 4.90 10.63
C LYS A 326 -9.91 4.74 9.19
N THR A 327 -10.87 4.77 8.28
CA THR A 327 -10.66 4.47 6.87
C THR A 327 -11.23 5.58 5.99
N ASN A 328 -10.42 6.07 5.06
CA ASN A 328 -10.86 6.97 4.01
C ASN A 328 -10.79 6.28 2.65
N ILE A 329 -11.83 6.42 1.85
CA ILE A 329 -11.82 6.07 0.43
C ILE A 329 -11.76 7.37 -0.36
N ILE A 330 -10.79 7.48 -1.26
CA ILE A 330 -10.70 8.63 -2.17
C ILE A 330 -10.78 8.13 -3.61
N PHE A 331 -11.84 8.54 -4.30
CA PHE A 331 -11.96 8.35 -5.74
C PHE A 331 -11.18 9.44 -6.47
N ILE A 332 -10.15 9.04 -7.20
CA ILE A 332 -9.19 9.91 -7.88
C ILE A 332 -8.75 9.26 -9.19
N GLU A 333 -8.20 10.03 -10.13
CA GLU A 333 -7.89 9.52 -11.48
C GLU A 333 -9.15 8.89 -12.11
N ASP A 334 -9.04 7.73 -12.77
CA ASP A 334 -10.19 7.03 -13.38
C ASP A 334 -11.14 6.43 -12.33
N GLY A 335 -10.73 6.42 -11.06
CA GLY A 335 -11.55 6.03 -9.94
C GLY A 335 -12.85 6.83 -9.80
N VAL A 336 -12.90 8.06 -10.32
CA VAL A 336 -14.14 8.86 -10.29
C VAL A 336 -15.27 8.25 -11.13
N TYR A 337 -14.97 7.35 -12.07
CA TYR A 337 -16.01 6.65 -12.84
C TYR A 337 -16.80 5.64 -12.00
N ASN A 338 -16.30 5.23 -10.83
CA ASN A 338 -17.06 4.39 -9.89
C ASN A 338 -18.30 5.13 -9.34
N LEU A 339 -18.36 6.44 -9.49
CA LEU A 339 -19.42 7.30 -8.97
C LEU A 339 -20.45 7.70 -10.02
N ILE A 340 -20.46 7.08 -11.20
CA ILE A 340 -21.55 7.25 -12.16
C ILE A 340 -22.79 6.51 -11.67
N GLN A 341 -23.97 7.14 -11.75
CA GLN A 341 -25.23 6.55 -11.30
C GLN A 341 -25.89 5.66 -12.34
N ASN A 342 -26.88 4.89 -11.89
CA ASN A 342 -27.70 4.01 -12.72
C ASN A 342 -26.85 2.94 -13.39
N GLN A 343 -25.90 2.39 -12.64
CA GLN A 343 -25.07 1.27 -13.10
C GLN A 343 -25.98 0.04 -13.27
N ILE A 344 -26.07 -0.47 -14.50
CA ILE A 344 -26.86 -1.67 -14.82
C ILE A 344 -25.90 -2.85 -14.93
N ILE A 345 -26.13 -3.86 -14.09
CA ILE A 345 -25.44 -5.15 -14.15
C ILE A 345 -26.47 -6.21 -14.52
N HIS A 346 -26.16 -7.06 -15.49
CA HIS A 346 -27.05 -8.16 -15.82
C HIS A 346 -26.90 -9.28 -14.79
N ASN A 347 -28.02 -9.94 -14.45
CA ASN A 347 -28.04 -11.04 -13.47
C ASN A 347 -27.03 -12.17 -13.78
N ASN A 348 -26.65 -12.32 -15.06
CA ASN A 348 -25.71 -13.34 -15.52
C ASN A 348 -24.23 -12.98 -15.27
N ASP A 349 -23.90 -11.71 -15.06
CA ASP A 349 -22.52 -11.24 -14.95
C ASP A 349 -21.87 -11.63 -13.61
N LYS A 350 -22.67 -11.95 -12.58
CA LYS A 350 -22.22 -12.35 -11.23
C LYS A 350 -21.22 -11.36 -10.60
N ILE A 351 -21.30 -10.08 -10.97
CA ILE A 351 -20.49 -8.99 -10.40
C ILE A 351 -21.33 -8.15 -9.43
N PHE A 352 -20.67 -7.58 -8.43
CA PHE A 352 -21.34 -6.70 -7.46
C PHE A 352 -21.58 -5.32 -8.04
N ASN A 353 -22.73 -4.73 -7.74
CA ASN A 353 -23.01 -3.34 -8.07
C ASN A 353 -22.20 -2.40 -7.16
N ILE A 354 -21.28 -1.62 -7.75
CA ILE A 354 -20.38 -0.73 -7.01
C ILE A 354 -21.18 0.44 -6.41
N GLU A 355 -22.15 0.97 -7.15
CA GLU A 355 -23.07 1.98 -6.63
C GLU A 355 -23.86 1.47 -5.41
N GLU A 356 -24.42 0.26 -5.46
CA GLU A 356 -25.12 -0.34 -4.30
C GLU A 356 -24.17 -0.58 -3.12
N LEU A 357 -22.97 -1.09 -3.38
CA LEU A 357 -21.95 -1.31 -2.36
C LEU A 357 -21.59 -0.01 -1.62
N ILE A 358 -21.33 1.07 -2.36
CA ILE A 358 -21.03 2.38 -1.79
C ILE A 358 -22.24 2.92 -1.00
N ASN A 359 -23.46 2.78 -1.52
CA ASN A 359 -24.67 3.26 -0.84
C ASN A 359 -24.97 2.49 0.46
N SER A 360 -24.71 1.18 0.49
CA SER A 360 -24.93 0.33 1.67
C SER A 360 -24.06 0.70 2.87
N THR A 361 -22.97 1.46 2.63
CA THR A 361 -21.94 1.77 3.63
C THR A 361 -21.89 3.27 3.97
N ARG A 362 -22.90 4.04 3.54
CA ARG A 362 -23.00 5.49 3.75
C ARG A 362 -23.01 5.95 5.21
N ASN A 363 -23.42 5.07 6.13
CA ASN A 363 -23.61 5.37 7.56
C ASN A 363 -22.53 4.70 8.45
N GLU A 364 -21.49 4.14 7.86
CA GLU A 364 -20.40 3.49 8.59
C GLU A 364 -19.55 4.53 9.34
N GLU A 365 -19.46 4.41 10.68
CA GLU A 365 -18.82 5.41 11.54
C GLU A 365 -17.33 5.60 11.24
N TYR A 366 -16.63 4.52 10.94
CA TYR A 366 -15.18 4.50 10.71
C TYR A 366 -14.80 4.65 9.23
N LEU A 367 -15.78 4.86 8.33
CA LEU A 367 -15.55 4.96 6.90
C LEU A 367 -15.97 6.32 6.36
N LYS A 368 -15.08 6.94 5.59
CA LYS A 368 -15.35 8.23 4.94
C LYS A 368 -15.07 8.16 3.46
N TYR A 369 -15.95 8.78 2.68
CA TYR A 369 -15.86 8.82 1.23
C TYR A 369 -15.53 10.22 0.74
N PHE A 370 -14.56 10.31 -0.15
CA PHE A 370 -14.15 11.53 -0.81
C PHE A 370 -14.00 11.35 -2.31
N VAL A 371 -14.21 12.42 -3.06
CA VAL A 371 -13.98 12.45 -4.51
C VAL A 371 -13.11 13.64 -4.89
N PHE A 372 -12.05 13.38 -5.66
CA PHE A 372 -11.08 14.39 -6.05
C PHE A 372 -11.60 15.26 -7.19
N LYS A 373 -11.89 16.52 -6.88
CA LYS A 373 -12.48 17.51 -7.79
C LYS A 373 -11.68 17.73 -9.07
N PRO A 374 -10.34 17.79 -9.07
CA PRO A 374 -9.56 17.86 -10.32
C PRO A 374 -9.80 16.68 -11.25
N SER A 375 -9.96 15.46 -10.73
CA SER A 375 -10.20 14.26 -11.56
C SER A 375 -11.58 14.27 -12.22
N LEU A 376 -12.60 14.77 -11.51
CA LEU A 376 -13.93 15.01 -12.07
C LEU A 376 -13.88 16.04 -13.21
N ARG A 377 -13.18 17.16 -13.00
CA ARG A 377 -13.02 18.23 -14.00
C ARG A 377 -12.32 17.74 -15.26
N ASN A 378 -11.24 16.97 -15.11
CA ASN A 378 -10.50 16.40 -16.24
C ASN A 378 -11.36 15.48 -17.13
N ARG A 379 -12.41 14.89 -16.56
CA ARG A 379 -13.34 13.97 -17.23
C ARG A 379 -14.70 14.60 -17.55
N ASN A 380 -14.86 15.90 -17.32
CA ASN A 380 -16.12 16.64 -17.50
C ASN A 380 -17.32 16.03 -16.74
N ILE A 381 -17.08 15.43 -15.58
CA ILE A 381 -18.14 14.82 -14.75
C ILE A 381 -18.73 15.89 -13.82
N ASN A 382 -20.03 16.12 -13.94
CA ASN A 382 -20.75 17.03 -13.05
C ASN A 382 -21.29 16.31 -11.82
N PHE A 383 -20.46 16.20 -10.78
CA PHE A 383 -20.79 15.48 -9.55
C PHE A 383 -21.99 16.07 -8.78
N SER A 384 -22.31 17.36 -8.94
CA SER A 384 -23.46 17.95 -8.23
C SER A 384 -24.81 17.42 -8.71
N LYS A 385 -24.85 16.79 -9.89
CA LYS A 385 -26.05 16.15 -10.44
C LYS A 385 -26.23 14.71 -9.97
N ILE A 386 -25.26 14.16 -9.24
CA ILE A 386 -25.23 12.76 -8.83
C ILE A 386 -25.85 12.61 -7.44
N GLU A 387 -27.14 12.28 -7.39
CA GLU A 387 -27.93 12.33 -6.15
C GLU A 387 -27.57 11.26 -5.12
N ASN A 388 -27.24 10.04 -5.57
CA ASN A 388 -27.01 8.88 -4.71
C ASN A 388 -25.72 9.04 -3.89
N PHE A 389 -24.79 9.89 -4.34
CA PHE A 389 -23.51 10.10 -3.68
C PHE A 389 -23.39 11.47 -2.98
N LYS A 390 -24.51 12.10 -2.61
CA LYS A 390 -24.52 13.38 -1.85
C LYS A 390 -23.74 13.32 -0.51
N PHE A 391 -23.59 12.13 0.08
CA PHE A 391 -22.80 11.94 1.30
C PHE A 391 -21.28 11.90 1.07
N ILE A 392 -20.83 11.74 -0.19
CA ILE A 392 -19.40 11.74 -0.54
C ILE A 392 -18.90 13.18 -0.60
N LYS A 393 -17.84 13.48 0.14
CA LYS A 393 -17.29 14.84 0.19
C LYS A 393 -16.42 15.12 -1.05
N LEU A 394 -16.77 16.16 -1.80
CA LEU A 394 -15.90 16.74 -2.83
C LEU A 394 -14.67 17.37 -2.18
N ILE A 395 -13.48 17.03 -2.68
CA ILE A 395 -12.22 17.57 -2.16
C ILE A 395 -11.33 18.15 -3.26
N ASP A 396 -10.66 19.26 -2.96
CA ASP A 396 -9.59 19.80 -3.79
C ASP A 396 -8.19 19.30 -3.34
N SER A 397 -7.12 19.87 -3.90
CA SER A 397 -5.75 19.51 -3.51
C SER A 397 -5.45 19.82 -2.05
N ASN A 398 -5.90 20.96 -1.53
CA ASN A 398 -5.65 21.37 -0.15
C ASN A 398 -6.40 20.46 0.83
N GLU A 399 -7.63 20.10 0.50
CA GLU A 399 -8.42 19.17 1.31
C GLU A 399 -7.87 17.73 1.23
N LEU A 400 -7.37 17.29 0.07
CA LEU A 400 -6.64 16.03 -0.04
C LEU A 400 -5.44 16.03 0.91
N ILE A 401 -4.65 17.11 0.92
CA ILE A 401 -3.54 17.25 1.85
C ILE A 401 -4.05 17.17 3.28
N GLN A 402 -5.13 17.87 3.65
CA GLN A 402 -5.75 17.82 4.99
C GLN A 402 -6.21 16.42 5.41
N ILE A 403 -6.70 15.60 4.48
CA ILE A 403 -7.11 14.22 4.76
C ILE A 403 -5.88 13.33 4.96
N LEU A 404 -4.84 13.54 4.16
CA LEU A 404 -3.54 12.93 4.36
C LEU A 404 -2.76 13.60 5.51
N ASN A 405 -3.32 14.66 6.11
CA ASN A 405 -2.61 15.51 7.03
C ASN A 405 -2.52 14.85 8.39
N LEU A 406 -1.41 15.25 8.98
CA LEU A 406 -0.76 14.86 10.18
C LEU A 406 -1.56 15.34 11.38
N LYS A 407 -2.65 14.64 11.70
CA LYS A 407 -3.32 14.88 12.98
C LYS A 407 -2.39 14.41 14.08
N ASP A 408 -2.32 15.20 15.16
CA ASP A 408 -1.43 15.01 16.32
C ASP A 408 -1.51 13.60 16.95
N ASN A 409 -2.60 12.88 16.70
CA ASN A 409 -2.90 11.58 17.27
C ASN A 409 -2.69 10.40 16.30
N ILE A 410 -2.26 10.62 15.05
CA ILE A 410 -2.00 9.51 14.13
C ILE A 410 -0.54 9.08 14.23
N TYR A 411 -0.32 7.81 14.54
CA TYR A 411 1.01 7.21 14.60
C TYR A 411 1.47 6.79 13.20
N LEU A 412 0.60 6.06 12.50
CA LEU A 412 0.88 5.47 11.19
C LEU A 412 -0.34 5.65 10.31
N HIS A 413 -0.15 6.32 9.18
CA HIS A 413 -1.14 6.42 8.13
C HIS A 413 -0.66 5.62 6.93
N ARG A 414 -1.39 4.56 6.60
CA ARG A 414 -1.12 3.73 5.41
C ARG A 414 -2.00 4.16 4.27
N ILE A 415 -1.41 4.32 3.09
CA ILE A 415 -2.11 4.73 1.89
C ILE A 415 -1.87 3.65 0.84
N PHE A 416 -2.92 2.98 0.40
CA PHE A 416 -2.86 1.98 -0.67
C PHE A 416 -3.49 2.53 -1.93
N ILE A 417 -2.85 2.29 -3.08
CA ILE A 417 -3.38 2.67 -4.38
C ILE A 417 -3.93 1.41 -5.06
N PHE A 418 -5.23 1.42 -5.31
CA PHE A 418 -5.98 0.39 -6.03
C PHE A 418 -6.32 0.85 -7.44
#